data_AF-A0A6G3RTH8-F1
#
_entry.id   AF-A0A6G3RTH8-F1
#
_cell.length_a   1.000
_cell.length_b   1.000
_cell.length_c   1.000
_cell.angle_alpha   90.00
_cell.angle_beta   90.00
_cell.angle_gamma   90.00
#
_symmetry.space_group_name_H-M   'P 1'
#
loop_
_entity.id
_entity.type
_entity.pdbx_description
1 polymer ?
#
loop_
_entity_poly.entity_id
_entity_poly.type
_entity_poly.pdbx_seq_one_letter_code
_entity_poly.pdbx_strand_id
1 'polypeptide(L)'
;AAAAPYACGPWLFSHNGAVPGWPRSLTSLAATLPPVDLLSLEARCDAAFLWALVLHRLHTGDDEAQALADTVVEVAEAAPGARLNLLLTNGETIAATAWGDTLWYRTEPGRRTVVASEPYDDDPHWVEVPDRTLLAASRTDVLLTPLKEPSA
;
A
#
# COMPACT_ATOMS: atom_id res chain seq x y z
N ALA A 1 -0.62 16.96 3.89
CA ALA A 1 -2.09 16.94 3.84
C ALA A 1 -2.60 15.65 4.48
N ALA A 2 -3.86 15.58 4.94
CA ALA A 2 -4.44 14.33 5.48
C ALA A 2 -5.21 13.51 4.44
N ALA A 3 -5.43 14.08 3.26
CA ALA A 3 -6.10 13.44 2.15
C ALA A 3 -5.04 12.89 1.17
N ALA A 4 -5.24 11.66 0.72
CA ALA A 4 -4.47 11.08 -0.37
C ALA A 4 -4.70 11.84 -1.70
N PRO A 5 -3.76 11.78 -2.66
CA PRO A 5 -2.48 11.07 -2.57
C PRO A 5 -1.44 11.83 -1.74
N TYR A 6 -0.63 11.09 -0.98
CA TYR A 6 0.65 11.57 -0.46
C TYR A 6 1.70 11.51 -1.57
N ALA A 7 2.72 12.37 -1.51
CA ALA A 7 3.70 12.47 -2.58
C ALA A 7 5.12 12.71 -2.07
N CYS A 8 6.11 12.05 -2.69
CA CYS A 8 7.53 12.36 -2.53
C CYS A 8 8.29 11.98 -3.81
N GLY A 9 8.95 12.96 -4.44
CA GLY A 9 9.65 12.72 -5.71
C GLY A 9 8.71 12.13 -6.77
N PRO A 10 9.02 10.97 -7.37
CA PRO A 10 8.18 10.34 -8.38
C PRO A 10 6.95 9.61 -7.79
N TRP A 11 6.94 9.37 -6.48
CA TRP A 11 5.96 8.48 -5.87
C TRP A 11 4.68 9.20 -5.45
N LEU A 12 3.56 8.55 -5.76
CA LEU A 12 2.23 8.87 -5.24
C LEU A 12 1.69 7.67 -4.46
N PHE A 13 1.16 7.93 -3.26
CA PHE A 13 0.69 6.89 -2.35
C PHE A 13 -0.73 7.18 -1.85
N SER A 14 -1.55 6.14 -1.77
CA SER A 14 -2.85 6.18 -1.09
C SER A 14 -3.07 4.95 -0.22
N HIS A 15 -3.84 5.13 0.84
CA HIS A 15 -4.30 4.07 1.73
C HIS A 15 -5.83 4.11 1.75
N ASN A 16 -6.45 2.97 1.43
CA ASN A 16 -7.86 2.70 1.67
C ASN A 16 -7.95 1.69 2.82
N GLY A 17 -8.53 2.12 3.94
CA GLY A 17 -8.68 1.27 5.12
C GLY A 17 -8.47 2.06 6.40
N ALA A 18 -8.12 1.35 7.46
CA ALA A 18 -7.85 1.93 8.77
C ALA A 18 -7.00 0.98 9.61
N VAL A 19 -6.18 1.55 10.50
CA VAL A 19 -5.41 0.81 11.50
C VAL A 19 -6.07 0.89 12.88
N PRO A 20 -6.64 -0.21 13.40
CA PRO A 20 -7.21 -0.24 14.74
C PRO A 20 -6.17 0.13 15.81
N GLY A 21 -6.60 0.91 16.80
CA GLY A 21 -5.75 1.28 17.93
C GLY A 21 -4.69 2.35 17.63
N TRP A 22 -4.67 2.94 16.42
CA TRP A 22 -3.81 4.08 16.11
C TRP A 22 -3.99 5.23 17.13
N PRO A 23 -2.91 5.89 17.59
CA PRO A 23 -1.50 5.63 17.25
C PRO A 23 -0.83 4.54 18.09
N ARG A 24 -1.45 4.08 19.18
CA ARG A 24 -0.79 3.22 20.17
C ARG A 24 -0.38 1.87 19.60
N SER A 25 -1.17 1.28 18.72
CA SER A 25 -0.87 -0.02 18.10
C SER A 25 0.42 -0.03 17.29
N LEU A 26 0.84 1.12 16.73
CA LEU A 26 2.04 1.20 15.88
C LEU A 26 3.27 1.79 16.59
N THR A 27 3.26 1.83 17.92
CA THR A 27 4.37 2.44 18.71
C THR A 27 5.71 1.75 18.47
N SER A 28 5.72 0.42 18.31
CA SER A 28 6.94 -0.35 18.01
C SER A 28 7.53 0.03 16.65
N LEU A 29 6.68 0.18 15.63
CA LEU A 29 7.11 0.60 14.29
C LEU A 29 7.54 2.06 14.27
N ALA A 30 7.00 2.92 15.12
CA ALA A 30 7.47 4.30 15.21
C ALA A 30 8.95 4.37 15.64
N ALA A 31 9.43 3.40 16.43
CA ALA A 31 10.83 3.33 16.86
C ALA A 31 11.80 2.88 15.74
N THR A 32 11.30 2.36 14.62
CA THR A 32 12.14 1.97 13.47
C THR A 32 12.40 3.14 12.53
N LEU A 33 11.61 4.22 12.63
CA LEU A 33 11.79 5.42 11.83
C LEU A 33 12.76 6.43 12.47
N PRO A 34 13.61 7.09 11.67
CA PRO A 34 14.35 8.26 12.10
C PRO A 34 13.40 9.34 12.66
N PRO A 35 13.79 10.06 13.73
CA PRO A 35 12.96 11.13 14.29
C PRO A 35 12.57 12.21 13.27
N VAL A 36 13.43 12.49 12.29
CA VAL A 36 13.14 13.46 11.23
C VAL A 36 11.96 13.03 10.36
N ASP A 37 11.81 11.73 10.07
CA ASP A 37 10.73 11.20 9.26
C ASP A 37 9.39 11.31 10.02
N LEU A 38 9.41 11.01 11.33
CA LEU A 38 8.25 11.19 12.22
C LEU A 38 7.84 12.67 12.36
N LEU A 39 8.80 13.58 12.46
CA LEU A 39 8.54 15.01 12.57
C LEU A 39 8.06 15.62 11.24
N SER A 40 8.35 14.97 10.12
CA SER A 40 7.97 15.40 8.77
C SER A 40 6.62 14.84 8.31
N LEU A 41 5.92 14.10 9.18
CA LEU A 41 4.59 13.57 8.86
C LEU A 41 3.63 14.67 8.43
N GLU A 42 3.03 14.46 7.27
CA GLU A 42 2.12 15.39 6.63
C GLU A 42 0.77 15.58 7.36
N ALA A 43 0.41 14.61 8.21
CA ALA A 43 -0.80 14.60 9.02
C ALA A 43 -0.65 13.62 10.21
N ARG A 44 -1.51 13.79 11.22
CA ARG A 44 -1.58 12.91 12.41
C ARG A 44 -2.61 11.80 12.22
N CYS A 45 -2.49 11.03 11.14
CA CYS A 45 -3.33 9.87 10.85
C CYS A 45 -2.48 8.65 10.53
N ASP A 46 -3.12 7.48 10.57
CA ASP A 46 -2.52 6.20 10.21
C ASP A 46 -1.99 6.20 8.77
N ALA A 47 -2.76 6.70 7.80
CA ALA A 47 -2.35 6.78 6.40
C ALA A 47 -1.02 7.55 6.20
N ALA A 48 -0.83 8.67 6.90
CA ALA A 48 0.43 9.44 6.83
C ALA A 48 1.60 8.69 7.46
N PHE A 49 1.36 7.91 8.52
CA PHE A 49 2.39 7.10 9.15
C PHE A 49 2.76 5.88 8.30
N LEU A 50 1.78 5.21 7.70
CA LEU A 50 2.00 4.15 6.72
C LEU A 50 2.83 4.67 5.54
N TRP A 51 2.54 5.88 5.06
CA TRP A 51 3.35 6.52 4.03
C TRP A 51 4.80 6.72 4.48
N ALA A 52 5.04 7.17 5.71
CA ALA A 52 6.40 7.33 6.22
C ALA A 52 7.17 6.00 6.32
N LEU A 53 6.52 4.90 6.71
CA LEU A 53 7.13 3.57 6.70
C LEU A 53 7.53 3.14 5.29
N VAL A 54 6.61 3.27 4.33
CA VAL A 54 6.87 2.94 2.92
C VAL A 54 7.98 3.82 2.35
N LEU A 55 7.93 5.13 2.57
CA LEU A 55 8.91 6.08 2.05
C LEU A 55 10.31 5.84 2.63
N HIS A 56 10.40 5.50 3.91
CA HIS A 56 11.66 5.14 4.54
C HIS A 56 12.31 3.94 3.83
N ARG A 57 11.52 2.87 3.60
CA ARG A 57 11.97 1.67 2.88
C ARG A 57 12.46 1.96 1.47
N LEU A 58 11.70 2.76 0.72
CA LEU A 58 12.06 3.20 -0.63
C LEU A 58 13.39 3.97 -0.62
N HIS A 59 13.59 4.89 0.32
CA HIS A 59 14.84 5.63 0.45
C HIS A 59 16.04 4.75 0.88
N THR A 60 15.79 3.66 1.61
CA THR A 60 16.82 2.70 2.01
C THR A 60 17.11 1.63 0.95
N GLY A 61 16.38 1.62 -0.16
CA GLY A 61 16.69 0.83 -1.36
C GLY A 61 15.74 -0.32 -1.68
N ASP A 62 14.63 -0.47 -0.94
CA ASP A 62 13.57 -1.41 -1.33
C ASP A 62 12.89 -0.93 -2.61
N ASP A 63 12.45 -1.87 -3.45
CA ASP A 63 11.54 -1.55 -4.56
C ASP A 63 10.10 -1.30 -4.06
N GLU A 64 9.23 -0.76 -4.91
CA GLU A 64 7.86 -0.41 -4.53
C GLU A 64 7.04 -1.60 -4.02
N ALA A 65 7.24 -2.79 -4.59
CA ALA A 65 6.49 -3.98 -4.22
C ALA A 65 6.94 -4.49 -2.84
N GLN A 66 8.25 -4.56 -2.61
CA GLN A 66 8.84 -4.96 -1.34
C GLN A 66 8.50 -3.98 -0.21
N ALA A 67 8.58 -2.66 -0.48
CA ALA A 67 8.27 -1.62 0.50
C ALA A 67 6.82 -1.71 1.00
N LEU A 68 5.85 -1.99 0.10
CA LEU A 68 4.46 -2.22 0.49
C LEU A 68 4.29 -3.54 1.25
N ALA A 69 4.87 -4.63 0.73
CA ALA A 69 4.72 -5.96 1.31
C ALA A 69 5.16 -6.01 2.78
N ASP A 70 6.36 -5.53 3.07
CA ASP A 70 6.90 -5.55 4.43
C ASP A 70 6.14 -4.61 5.35
N THR A 71 5.76 -3.42 4.86
CA THR A 71 4.93 -2.49 5.65
C THR A 71 3.60 -3.13 6.03
N VAL A 72 2.93 -3.81 5.10
CA VAL A 72 1.65 -4.45 5.37
C VAL A 72 1.79 -5.58 6.37
N VAL A 73 2.79 -6.45 6.22
CA VAL A 73 3.01 -7.58 7.15
C VAL A 73 3.30 -7.07 8.56
N GLU A 74 4.21 -6.12 8.73
CA GLU A 74 4.58 -5.58 10.04
C GLU A 74 3.42 -4.84 10.72
N VAL A 75 2.64 -4.07 9.95
CA VAL A 75 1.48 -3.34 10.48
C VAL A 75 0.36 -4.30 10.85
N ALA A 76 0.12 -5.34 10.04
CA ALA A 76 -0.89 -6.34 10.35
C ALA A 76 -0.55 -7.16 11.60
N GLU A 77 0.75 -7.41 11.86
CA GLU A 77 1.22 -8.03 13.09
C GLU A 77 1.02 -7.11 14.30
N ALA A 78 1.39 -5.83 14.19
CA ALA A 78 1.28 -4.86 15.28
C ALA A 78 -0.18 -4.44 15.58
N ALA A 79 -1.04 -4.46 14.56
CA ALA A 79 -2.44 -4.07 14.64
C ALA A 79 -3.36 -5.09 13.95
N PRO A 80 -3.62 -6.25 14.59
CA PRO A 80 -4.54 -7.25 14.05
C PRO A 80 -5.91 -6.63 13.73
N GLY A 81 -6.43 -6.93 12.54
CA GLY A 81 -7.68 -6.35 12.03
C GLY A 81 -7.50 -5.03 11.26
N ALA A 82 -6.27 -4.59 11.01
CA ALA A 82 -6.00 -3.49 10.08
C ALA A 82 -6.47 -3.82 8.66
N ARG A 83 -7.05 -2.83 8.00
CA ARG A 83 -7.36 -2.86 6.56
C ARG A 83 -6.34 -1.99 5.84
N LEU A 84 -5.58 -2.60 4.93
CA LEU A 84 -4.32 -2.08 4.42
C LEU A 84 -4.28 -2.18 2.89
N ASN A 85 -5.31 -1.66 2.22
CA ASN A 85 -5.24 -1.51 0.77
C ASN A 85 -4.38 -0.30 0.45
N LEU A 86 -3.10 -0.55 0.19
CA LEU A 86 -2.12 0.44 -0.18
C LEU A 86 -2.04 0.48 -1.71
N LEU A 87 -1.82 1.66 -2.26
CA LEU A 87 -1.57 1.87 -3.68
C LEU A 87 -0.43 2.85 -3.83
N LEU A 88 0.63 2.43 -4.51
CA LEU A 88 1.84 3.19 -4.77
C LEU A 88 2.11 3.20 -6.27
N THR A 89 2.47 4.35 -6.83
CA THR A 89 2.93 4.44 -8.22
C THR A 89 4.04 5.46 -8.35
N ASN A 90 4.97 5.19 -9.27
CA ASN A 90 6.01 6.13 -9.71
C ASN A 90 5.69 6.77 -11.09
N GLY A 91 4.48 6.51 -11.62
CA GLY A 91 4.05 6.94 -12.96
C GLY A 91 4.30 5.92 -14.08
N GLU A 92 5.13 4.90 -13.85
CA GLU A 92 5.40 3.82 -14.80
C GLU A 92 4.83 2.47 -14.34
N THR A 93 4.96 2.18 -13.04
CA THR A 93 4.47 0.96 -12.40
C THR A 93 3.47 1.28 -11.29
N ILE A 94 2.69 0.26 -10.91
CA ILE A 94 1.77 0.28 -9.78
C ILE A 94 2.15 -0.89 -8.87
N ALA A 95 2.35 -0.60 -7.58
CA ALA A 95 2.34 -1.60 -6.52
C ALA A 95 1.10 -1.37 -5.66
N ALA A 96 0.39 -2.44 -5.31
CA ALA A 96 -0.82 -2.36 -4.52
C ALA A 96 -0.99 -3.57 -3.61
N THR A 97 -1.74 -3.43 -2.53
CA THR A 97 -2.10 -4.55 -1.65
C THR A 97 -3.60 -4.70 -1.53
N ALA A 98 -4.07 -5.94 -1.58
CA ALA A 98 -5.39 -6.32 -1.09
C ALA A 98 -5.21 -6.90 0.32
N TRP A 99 -5.76 -6.22 1.33
CA TRP A 99 -5.68 -6.63 2.73
C TRP A 99 -6.88 -6.13 3.52
N GLY A 100 -7.90 -6.98 3.66
CA GLY A 100 -9.09 -6.73 4.46
C GLY A 100 -10.15 -5.84 3.82
N ASP A 101 -9.93 -5.34 2.60
CA ASP A 101 -10.90 -4.62 1.75
C ASP A 101 -10.70 -5.04 0.28
N THR A 102 -11.68 -4.77 -0.60
CA THR A 102 -11.62 -5.18 -2.01
C THR A 102 -10.61 -4.37 -2.82
N LEU A 103 -9.94 -5.05 -3.75
CA LEU A 103 -9.09 -4.45 -4.77
C LEU A 103 -9.31 -5.18 -6.08
N TRP A 104 -9.38 -4.43 -7.16
CA TRP A 104 -9.67 -4.92 -8.49
C TRP A 104 -8.64 -4.37 -9.47
N TYR A 105 -8.37 -5.14 -10.52
CA TYR A 105 -7.56 -4.68 -11.63
C TYR A 105 -8.21 -5.01 -12.97
N ARG A 106 -7.90 -4.19 -13.97
CA ARG A 106 -8.21 -4.45 -15.38
C ARG A 106 -6.95 -4.18 -16.19
N THR A 107 -6.58 -5.13 -17.04
CA THR A 107 -5.42 -5.01 -17.92
C THR A 107 -5.83 -5.05 -19.38
N GLU A 108 -5.27 -4.15 -20.16
CA GLU A 108 -5.24 -4.19 -21.62
C GLU A 108 -3.76 -4.26 -22.02
N PRO A 109 -3.21 -5.49 -22.22
CA PRO A 109 -1.78 -5.69 -22.40
C PRO A 109 -1.18 -4.80 -23.49
N GLY A 110 -0.12 -4.07 -23.15
CA GLY A 110 0.57 -3.14 -24.05
C GLY A 110 -0.09 -1.77 -24.19
N ARG A 111 -1.23 -1.52 -23.53
CA ARG A 111 -1.96 -0.26 -23.59
C ARG A 111 -2.10 0.40 -22.21
N ARG A 112 -2.76 -0.27 -21.27
CA ARG A 112 -3.00 0.28 -19.93
C ARG A 112 -3.30 -0.82 -18.92
N THR A 113 -2.95 -0.55 -17.67
CA THR A 113 -3.44 -1.30 -16.51
C THR A 113 -4.12 -0.32 -15.57
N VAL A 114 -5.24 -0.75 -14.99
CA VAL A 114 -5.99 0.04 -14.02
C VAL A 114 -6.16 -0.79 -12.75
N VAL A 115 -5.96 -0.15 -11.61
CA VAL A 115 -6.15 -0.74 -10.28
C VAL A 115 -7.11 0.18 -9.52
N ALA A 116 -8.15 -0.38 -8.90
CA ALA A 116 -9.19 0.35 -8.21
C ALA A 116 -9.77 -0.47 -7.05
N SER A 117 -10.42 0.16 -6.08
CA SER A 117 -11.09 -0.57 -4.98
C SER A 117 -12.34 -1.32 -5.45
N GLU A 118 -12.96 -0.87 -6.53
CA GLU A 118 -14.11 -1.50 -7.18
C GLU A 118 -14.12 -1.17 -8.69
N PRO A 119 -14.75 -2.00 -9.53
CA PRO A 119 -14.99 -1.69 -10.95
C PRO A 119 -15.78 -0.39 -11.10
N TYR A 120 -15.30 0.54 -11.94
CA TYR A 120 -16.03 1.79 -12.24
C TYR A 120 -16.90 1.71 -13.50
N ASP A 121 -16.85 0.58 -14.21
CA ASP A 121 -17.66 0.27 -15.39
C ASP A 121 -17.99 -1.23 -15.38
N ASP A 122 -18.95 -1.64 -16.23
CA ASP A 122 -19.40 -3.04 -16.34
C ASP A 122 -18.49 -3.89 -17.25
N ASP A 123 -17.22 -3.51 -17.43
CA ASP A 123 -16.31 -4.25 -18.31
C ASP A 123 -16.05 -5.66 -17.74
N PRO A 124 -16.28 -6.74 -18.52
CA PRO A 124 -16.13 -8.10 -18.02
C PRO A 124 -14.68 -8.50 -17.72
N HIS A 125 -13.69 -7.68 -18.09
CA HIS A 125 -12.27 -7.94 -17.83
C HIS A 125 -11.78 -7.43 -16.47
N TRP A 126 -12.66 -6.87 -15.64
CA TRP A 126 -12.32 -6.62 -14.24
C TRP A 126 -12.07 -7.94 -13.51
N VAL A 127 -10.96 -8.00 -12.78
CA VAL A 127 -10.57 -9.15 -11.98
C VAL A 127 -10.35 -8.69 -10.55
N GLU A 128 -11.00 -9.36 -9.61
CA GLU A 128 -10.79 -9.15 -8.19
C GLU A 128 -9.42 -9.71 -7.78
N VAL A 129 -8.65 -8.93 -7.03
CA VAL A 129 -7.40 -9.38 -6.42
C VAL A 129 -7.75 -10.20 -5.18
N PRO A 130 -7.25 -11.43 -5.04
CA PRO A 130 -7.46 -12.21 -3.83
C PRO A 130 -6.97 -11.44 -2.60
N ASP A 131 -7.67 -11.57 -1.48
CA ASP A 131 -7.24 -10.95 -0.22
C ASP A 131 -5.82 -11.43 0.18
N ARG A 132 -5.12 -10.61 0.98
CA ARG A 132 -3.72 -10.81 1.40
C ARG A 132 -2.76 -11.01 0.22
N THR A 133 -2.90 -10.18 -0.81
CA THR A 133 -2.09 -10.29 -2.03
C THR A 133 -1.45 -8.96 -2.36
N LEU A 134 -0.17 -9.01 -2.71
CA LEU A 134 0.56 -7.93 -3.36
C LEU A 134 0.33 -8.02 -4.87
N LEU A 135 -0.08 -6.91 -5.46
CA LEU A 135 -0.16 -6.70 -6.90
C LEU A 135 0.99 -5.80 -7.33
N ALA A 136 1.78 -6.26 -8.31
CA ALA A 136 2.74 -5.43 -9.03
C ALA A 136 2.34 -5.39 -10.51
N ALA A 137 2.14 -4.20 -11.05
CA ALA A 137 1.66 -4.00 -12.41
C ALA A 137 2.53 -3.02 -13.19
N SER A 138 2.74 -3.36 -14.46
CA SER A 138 3.30 -2.50 -15.49
C SER A 138 2.25 -2.29 -16.60
N ARG A 139 2.67 -1.70 -17.73
CA ARG A 139 1.83 -1.59 -18.92
C ARG A 139 1.61 -2.92 -19.64
N THR A 140 2.44 -3.93 -19.37
CA THR A 140 2.43 -5.21 -20.07
C THR A 140 1.98 -6.35 -19.19
N ASP A 141 2.30 -6.29 -17.90
CA ASP A 141 2.18 -7.44 -17.01
C ASP A 141 1.54 -7.05 -15.68
N VAL A 142 0.84 -8.01 -15.08
CA VAL A 142 0.34 -7.96 -13.70
C VAL A 142 0.81 -9.23 -12.99
N LEU A 143 1.52 -9.05 -11.89
CA LEU A 143 1.98 -10.12 -11.01
C LEU A 143 1.23 -10.04 -9.69
N LEU A 144 0.70 -11.18 -9.25
CA LEU A 144 0.03 -11.34 -7.97
C LEU A 144 0.86 -12.27 -7.08
N THR A 145 1.28 -11.77 -5.92
CA THR A 145 2.09 -12.51 -4.95
C THR A 145 1.35 -12.57 -3.62
N PRO A 146 0.94 -13.76 -3.15
CA PRO A 146 0.36 -13.91 -1.82
C PRO A 146 1.31 -13.43 -0.73
N LEU A 147 0.80 -12.61 0.20
CA LEU A 147 1.51 -12.17 1.38
C LEU A 147 1.27 -13.18 2.50
N LYS A 148 2.33 -13.50 3.25
CA LYS A 148 2.21 -14.41 4.40
C LYS A 148 1.43 -13.70 5.50
N GLU A 149 0.47 -14.40 6.10
CA GLU A 149 -0.10 -13.94 7.36
C GLU A 149 0.99 -13.95 8.45
N PRO A 150 1.03 -12.93 9.33
CA PRO A 150 1.75 -13.04 10.58
C PRO A 150 1.27 -14.27 11.33
N SER A 151 2.20 -15.01 11.94
CA SER A 151 1.81 -16.14 12.79
C SER A 151 1.03 -15.61 13.99
N ALA A 152 -0.19 -16.14 14.21
CA ALA A 152 -1.08 -15.77 15.29
C ALA A 152 -0.52 -16.08 16.69
#